data_AF-A0A959T6I7-F1
#
_entry.id   AF-A0A959T6I7-F1
#
_cell.length_a   1.000
_cell.length_b   1.000
_cell.length_c   1.000
_cell.angle_alpha   90.00
_cell.angle_beta   90.00
_cell.angle_gamma   90.00
#
_symmetry.space_group_name_H-M   'P 1'
#
loop_
_entity.id
_entity.type
_entity.pdbx_description
1 polymer ?
#
loop_
_entity_poly.entity_id
_entity_poly.type
_entity_poly.pdbx_seq_one_letter_code
_entity_poly.pdbx_strand_id
1 'polypeptide(L)'
;GAPFRVAVPPPANEKTAARKAARRSKPAREEPIPIQDTSREEVLCTIRQVFQTGGPRDRETALQDLKEALGYQRLGKRIRETLDRDLLTAVRRGILENENGELRLAARTFEEYHRDHLKECLLSAIGRTWTEREEAARLTARWLGFARTSQAMQDEVRSLINGLIRTGHLETEGRELIRRV
;
A
#
# COMPACT_ATOMS: atom_id res chain seq x y z
N GLY A 1 -84.13 24.63 12.71
CA GLY A 1 -83.34 24.53 11.47
C GLY A 1 -81.89 24.33 11.84
N ALA A 2 -81.24 23.31 11.28
CA ALA A 2 -79.81 23.08 11.44
C ALA A 2 -78.99 24.27 10.90
N PRO A 3 -77.70 24.39 11.27
CA PRO A 3 -76.74 23.74 10.40
C PRO A 3 -75.75 22.81 11.10
N PHE A 4 -75.44 21.79 10.30
CA PHE A 4 -74.54 20.67 10.44
C PHE A 4 -73.12 21.10 10.82
N ARG A 5 -72.59 20.58 11.94
CA ARG A 5 -71.16 20.68 12.28
C ARG A 5 -70.37 19.76 11.36
N VAL A 6 -69.50 20.33 10.52
CA VAL A 6 -68.50 19.58 9.75
C VAL A 6 -67.41 19.13 10.74
N ALA A 7 -67.38 17.83 11.03
CA ALA A 7 -66.29 17.21 11.78
C ALA A 7 -65.03 17.18 10.91
N VAL A 8 -64.01 17.93 11.34
CA VAL A 8 -62.65 17.84 10.80
C VAL A 8 -62.08 16.47 11.21
N PRO A 9 -61.53 15.67 10.28
CA PRO A 9 -60.95 14.38 10.63
C PRO A 9 -59.70 14.58 11.53
N PRO A 10 -59.47 13.69 12.51
CA PRO A 10 -58.28 13.74 13.36
C PRO A 10 -57.00 13.52 12.54
N PRO A 11 -55.86 14.13 12.95
CA PRO A 11 -54.60 14.00 12.23
C PRO A 11 -54.11 12.54 12.19
N ALA A 12 -53.68 12.10 11.02
CA ALA A 12 -53.13 10.77 10.79
C ALA A 12 -51.81 10.58 11.57
N ASN A 13 -51.87 9.68 12.56
CA ASN A 13 -50.79 8.97 13.25
C ASN A 13 -49.33 9.30 12.87
N GLU A 14 -48.69 10.13 13.70
CA GLU A 14 -47.24 10.42 13.77
C GLU A 14 -46.37 9.25 14.30
N LYS A 15 -46.84 8.00 14.26
CA LYS A 15 -46.12 6.83 14.82
C LYS A 15 -45.51 5.89 13.78
N THR A 16 -45.38 6.34 12.54
CA THR A 16 -44.83 5.54 11.43
C THR A 16 -43.54 6.11 10.82
N ALA A 17 -42.90 7.09 11.48
CA ALA A 17 -41.64 7.69 11.01
C ALA A 17 -40.40 7.31 11.84
N ALA A 18 -40.56 6.83 13.08
CA ALA A 18 -39.44 6.64 14.01
C ALA A 18 -38.77 5.24 13.98
N ARG A 19 -39.24 4.29 13.16
CA ARG A 19 -38.65 2.94 13.05
C ARG A 19 -37.73 2.73 11.84
N LYS A 20 -37.49 3.78 11.04
CA LYS A 20 -36.66 3.71 9.81
C LYS A 20 -35.28 4.38 9.95
N ALA A 21 -34.88 4.81 11.15
CA ALA A 21 -33.64 5.53 11.41
C ALA A 21 -32.57 4.74 12.20
N ALA A 22 -32.67 3.40 12.22
CA ALA A 22 -31.72 2.55 12.95
C ALA A 22 -31.16 1.37 12.12
N ARG A 23 -31.20 1.45 10.78
CA ARG A 23 -30.28 0.66 9.96
C ARG A 23 -28.97 1.43 9.89
N ARG A 24 -28.13 1.22 10.91
CA ARG A 24 -26.68 1.43 10.83
C ARG A 24 -26.23 0.96 9.45
N SER A 25 -25.81 1.90 8.62
CA SER A 25 -25.07 1.64 7.41
C SER A 25 -23.88 0.77 7.82
N LYS A 26 -23.96 -0.53 7.54
CA LYS A 26 -22.79 -1.40 7.50
C LYS A 26 -21.81 -0.68 6.56
N PRO A 27 -20.55 -0.44 6.94
CA PRO A 27 -19.60 0.10 5.97
C PRO A 27 -19.65 -0.82 4.75
N ALA A 28 -19.86 -0.23 3.58
CA ALA A 28 -19.80 -0.95 2.32
C ALA A 28 -18.49 -1.73 2.36
N ARG A 29 -18.57 -3.07 2.33
CA ARG A 29 -17.38 -3.87 2.07
C ARG A 29 -16.93 -3.41 0.69
N GLU A 30 -15.83 -2.68 0.64
CA GLU A 30 -15.10 -2.45 -0.60
C GLU A 30 -14.98 -3.80 -1.28
N GLU A 31 -15.55 -3.90 -2.49
CA GLU A 31 -15.49 -5.14 -3.23
C GLU A 31 -14.01 -5.52 -3.40
N PRO A 32 -13.63 -6.78 -3.16
CA PRO A 32 -12.23 -7.18 -3.27
C PRO A 32 -11.74 -6.86 -4.67
N ILE A 33 -10.74 -5.98 -4.78
CA ILE A 33 -10.13 -5.62 -6.06
C ILE A 33 -9.65 -6.92 -6.70
N PRO A 34 -10.01 -7.23 -7.96
CA PRO A 34 -9.51 -8.41 -8.64
C PRO A 34 -7.98 -8.41 -8.56
N ILE A 35 -7.37 -9.56 -8.23
CA ILE A 35 -5.91 -9.67 -8.07
C ILE A 35 -5.10 -9.28 -9.33
N GLN A 36 -5.76 -9.11 -10.47
CA GLN A 36 -5.15 -8.66 -11.71
C GLN A 36 -5.08 -7.14 -11.83
N ASP A 37 -5.86 -6.43 -11.00
CA ASP A 37 -6.00 -4.97 -11.01
C ASP A 37 -5.28 -4.32 -9.81
N THR A 38 -4.91 -5.10 -8.78
CA THR A 38 -4.00 -4.61 -7.74
C THR A 38 -2.59 -4.54 -8.30
N SER A 39 -2.00 -3.33 -8.35
CA SER A 39 -0.62 -3.18 -8.75
C SER A 39 0.30 -3.91 -7.76
N ARG A 40 1.41 -4.47 -8.25
CA ARG A 40 2.35 -5.17 -7.36
C ARG A 40 2.87 -4.23 -6.27
N GLU A 41 3.06 -2.97 -6.60
CA GLU A 41 3.51 -1.91 -5.70
C GLU A 41 2.52 -1.69 -4.55
N GLU A 42 1.21 -1.74 -4.82
CA GLU A 42 0.18 -1.71 -3.77
C GLU A 42 0.25 -2.95 -2.88
N VAL A 43 0.40 -4.15 -3.46
CA VAL A 43 0.55 -5.39 -2.68
C VAL A 43 1.79 -5.31 -1.77
N LEU A 44 2.92 -4.82 -2.27
CA LEU A 44 4.14 -4.65 -1.47
C LEU A 44 3.98 -3.61 -0.37
N CYS A 45 3.20 -2.54 -0.60
CA CYS A 45 2.84 -1.59 0.45
C CYS A 45 1.99 -2.25 1.54
N THR A 46 1.00 -3.07 1.16
CA THR A 46 0.18 -3.83 2.10
C THR A 46 1.02 -4.85 2.86
N ILE A 47 1.96 -5.54 2.21
CA ILE A 47 2.93 -6.42 2.88
C ILE A 47 3.67 -5.65 3.96
N ARG A 48 4.30 -4.53 3.61
CA ARG A 48 5.02 -3.72 4.59
C ARG A 48 4.14 -3.31 5.76
N GLN A 49 2.90 -2.87 5.49
CA GLN A 49 1.94 -2.47 6.52
C GLN A 49 1.59 -3.62 7.48
N VAL A 50 1.30 -4.82 6.96
CA VAL A 50 0.99 -6.02 7.77
C VAL A 50 2.16 -6.38 8.69
N PHE A 51 3.40 -6.29 8.20
CA PHE A 51 4.59 -6.59 8.99
C PHE A 51 5.05 -5.43 9.90
N GLN A 52 4.58 -4.20 9.67
CA GLN A 52 4.86 -3.06 10.55
C GLN A 52 4.13 -3.15 11.89
N THR A 53 2.90 -3.69 11.89
CA THR A 53 2.02 -3.74 13.07
C THR A 53 2.08 -5.06 13.84
N GLY A 54 2.84 -6.05 13.36
CA GLY A 54 2.92 -7.38 13.96
C GLY A 54 4.34 -7.90 14.13
N GLY A 55 4.48 -9.05 14.79
CA GLY A 55 5.76 -9.74 14.97
C GLY A 55 6.19 -10.56 13.75
N PRO A 56 7.26 -11.36 13.90
CA PRO A 56 7.63 -12.40 12.94
C PRO A 56 6.45 -13.34 12.65
N ARG A 57 6.35 -13.81 11.42
CA ARG A 57 5.27 -14.69 10.97
C ARG A 57 5.82 -15.78 10.08
N ASP A 58 5.31 -16.99 10.24
CA ASP A 58 5.50 -18.00 9.21
C ASP A 58 4.78 -17.62 7.92
N ARG A 59 5.07 -18.39 6.87
CA ARG A 59 4.56 -18.14 5.53
C ARG A 59 3.03 -18.25 5.43
N GLU A 60 2.40 -19.23 6.07
CA GLU A 60 0.96 -19.45 5.96
C GLU A 60 0.18 -18.34 6.71
N THR A 61 0.67 -17.94 7.88
CA THR A 61 0.14 -16.82 8.66
C THR A 61 0.26 -15.52 7.87
N ALA A 62 1.41 -15.26 7.23
CA ALA A 62 1.59 -14.10 6.37
C ALA A 62 0.58 -14.08 5.20
N LEU A 63 0.35 -15.21 4.53
CA LEU A 63 -0.62 -15.31 3.44
C LEU A 63 -2.06 -15.04 3.92
N GLN A 64 -2.42 -15.54 5.10
CA GLN A 64 -3.74 -15.32 5.68
C GLN A 64 -3.96 -13.85 6.08
N ASP A 65 -2.97 -13.22 6.71
CA ASP A 65 -3.02 -11.79 7.07
C ASP A 65 -3.11 -10.91 5.82
N LEU A 66 -2.36 -11.23 4.76
CA LEU A 66 -2.42 -10.51 3.49
C LEU A 66 -3.76 -10.67 2.80
N LYS A 67 -4.33 -11.89 2.80
CA LYS A 67 -5.67 -12.14 2.27
C LYS A 67 -6.70 -11.24 2.95
N GLU A 68 -6.63 -11.12 4.27
CA GLU A 68 -7.53 -10.26 5.04
C GLU A 68 -7.29 -8.77 4.75
N ALA A 69 -6.03 -8.34 4.74
CA ALA A 69 -5.66 -6.94 4.47
C ALA A 69 -6.04 -6.48 3.05
N LEU A 70 -5.98 -7.37 2.07
CA LEU A 70 -6.38 -7.11 0.68
C LEU A 70 -7.88 -7.34 0.43
N GLY A 71 -8.65 -7.74 1.46
CA GLY A 71 -10.10 -7.93 1.37
C GLY A 71 -10.55 -9.22 0.67
N TYR A 72 -9.65 -10.15 0.36
CA TYR A 72 -10.02 -11.40 -0.29
C TYR A 72 -10.82 -12.31 0.65
N GLN A 73 -11.96 -12.83 0.16
CA GLN A 73 -12.82 -13.71 0.95
C GLN A 73 -12.20 -15.11 1.15
N ARG A 74 -11.39 -15.59 0.20
CA ARG A 74 -10.81 -16.94 0.20
C ARG A 74 -9.38 -16.91 -0.33
N LEU A 75 -8.51 -17.75 0.25
CA LEU A 75 -7.17 -18.00 -0.25
C LEU A 75 -7.18 -19.18 -1.22
N GLY A 76 -7.71 -18.96 -2.43
CA GLY A 76 -7.69 -19.97 -3.49
C GLY A 76 -6.29 -20.15 -4.08
N LYS A 77 -6.05 -21.26 -4.81
CA LYS A 77 -4.75 -21.61 -5.42
C LYS A 77 -4.08 -20.43 -6.14
N ARG A 78 -4.82 -19.74 -7.02
CA ARG A 78 -4.30 -18.59 -7.79
C ARG A 78 -3.90 -17.41 -6.89
N ILE A 79 -4.68 -17.10 -5.87
CA ILE A 79 -4.38 -15.99 -4.95
C ILE A 79 -3.15 -16.33 -4.13
N ARG A 80 -3.10 -17.56 -3.59
CA ARG A 80 -1.93 -18.07 -2.87
C ARG A 80 -0.65 -17.97 -3.71
N GLU A 81 -0.66 -18.51 -4.93
CA GLU A 81 0.51 -18.48 -5.83
C GLU A 81 0.98 -17.06 -6.18
N THR A 82 0.06 -16.10 -6.29
CA THR A 82 0.44 -14.69 -6.52
C THR A 82 1.04 -14.08 -5.26
N LEU A 83 0.37 -14.16 -4.11
CA LEU A 83 0.89 -13.61 -2.86
C LEU A 83 2.22 -14.26 -2.45
N ASP A 84 2.41 -15.54 -2.73
CA ASP A 84 3.68 -16.24 -2.52
C ASP A 84 4.82 -15.62 -3.34
N ARG A 85 4.56 -15.26 -4.61
CA ARG A 85 5.54 -14.58 -5.46
C ARG A 85 5.80 -13.16 -4.99
N ASP A 86 4.79 -12.47 -4.46
CA ASP A 86 4.95 -11.13 -3.93
C ASP A 86 5.71 -11.13 -2.60
N LEU A 87 5.52 -12.12 -1.73
CA LEU A 87 6.35 -12.33 -0.52
C LEU A 87 7.81 -12.60 -0.89
N LEU A 88 8.07 -13.45 -1.88
CA LEU A 88 9.44 -13.67 -2.38
C LEU A 88 10.04 -12.39 -2.98
N THR A 89 9.22 -11.59 -3.66
CA THR A 89 9.65 -10.29 -4.19
C THR A 89 9.96 -9.32 -3.06
N ALA A 90 9.15 -9.29 -2.01
CA ALA A 90 9.38 -8.47 -0.83
C ALA A 90 10.70 -8.83 -0.14
N VAL A 91 11.04 -10.13 -0.04
CA VAL A 91 12.34 -10.58 0.47
C VAL A 91 13.48 -10.12 -0.43
N ARG A 92 13.37 -10.33 -1.75
CA ARG A 92 14.42 -9.92 -2.71
C ARG A 92 14.66 -8.41 -2.75
N ARG A 93 13.62 -7.60 -2.57
CA ARG A 93 13.72 -6.13 -2.52
C ARG A 93 14.20 -5.62 -1.16
N GLY A 94 14.39 -6.51 -0.17
CA GLY A 94 14.77 -6.15 1.19
C GLY A 94 13.64 -5.51 1.99
N ILE A 95 12.37 -5.67 1.61
CA ILE A 95 11.23 -5.23 2.43
C ILE A 95 11.09 -6.17 3.63
N LEU A 96 11.19 -7.47 3.35
CA LEU A 96 11.18 -8.52 4.35
C LEU A 96 12.54 -9.22 4.38
N GLU A 97 12.84 -9.84 5.50
CA GLU A 97 13.87 -10.85 5.62
C GLU A 97 13.23 -12.17 6.07
N ASN A 98 13.89 -13.28 5.74
CA ASN A 98 13.49 -14.61 6.17
C ASN A 98 14.60 -15.17 7.07
N GLU A 99 14.31 -15.29 8.36
CA GLU A 99 15.20 -15.92 9.31
C GLU A 99 14.53 -17.19 9.83
N ASN A 100 15.15 -18.35 9.58
CA ASN A 100 14.67 -19.66 10.04
C ASN A 100 13.22 -20.01 9.66
N GLY A 101 12.73 -19.51 8.52
CA GLY A 101 11.36 -19.75 8.05
C GLY A 101 10.35 -18.71 8.53
N GLU A 102 10.76 -17.75 9.35
CA GLU A 102 9.94 -16.63 9.80
C GLU A 102 10.26 -15.36 9.01
N LEU A 103 9.21 -14.75 8.46
CA LEU A 103 9.27 -13.48 7.78
C LEU A 103 9.15 -12.33 8.78
N ARG A 104 9.96 -11.29 8.60
CA ARG A 104 9.87 -10.02 9.35
C ARG A 104 10.32 -8.84 8.50
N LEU A 105 10.03 -7.62 8.92
CA LEU A 105 10.58 -6.42 8.24
C LEU A 105 12.10 -6.43 8.35
N ALA A 106 12.79 -6.25 7.22
CA ALA A 106 14.25 -6.08 7.23
C ALA A 106 14.67 -4.70 7.79
N ALA A 107 13.83 -3.69 7.60
CA ALA A 107 14.00 -2.35 8.16
C ALA A 107 12.64 -1.70 8.43
N ARG A 108 12.50 -1.03 9.57
CA ARG A 108 11.28 -0.31 9.99
C ARG A 108 11.21 1.08 9.39
N THR A 109 12.33 1.77 9.25
CA THR A 109 12.40 3.08 8.60
C THR A 109 13.29 3.05 7.36
N PHE A 110 13.35 4.16 6.63
CA PHE A 110 14.17 4.25 5.41
C PHE A 110 15.66 4.37 5.74
N GLU A 111 15.97 5.02 6.86
CA GLU A 111 17.32 5.31 7.35
C GLU A 111 18.03 4.07 7.91
N GLU A 112 17.28 3.04 8.29
CA GLU A 112 17.83 1.76 8.77
C GLU A 112 18.46 0.93 7.64
N TYR A 113 18.13 1.20 6.37
CA TYR A 113 18.74 0.49 5.25
C TYR A 113 20.20 0.91 5.04
N HIS A 114 21.04 -0.08 4.73
CA HIS A 114 22.40 0.20 4.26
C HIS A 114 22.38 1.02 2.97
N ARG A 115 23.25 2.04 2.92
CA ARG A 115 23.32 2.98 1.82
C ARG A 115 23.52 2.32 0.45
N ASP A 116 24.32 1.26 0.38
CA ASP A 116 24.57 0.56 -0.89
C ASP A 116 23.34 -0.23 -1.36
N HIS A 117 22.59 -0.85 -0.44
CA HIS A 117 21.30 -1.47 -0.76
C HIS A 117 20.30 -0.43 -1.30
N LEU A 118 20.25 0.77 -0.69
CA LEU A 118 19.38 1.84 -1.18
C LEU A 118 19.76 2.31 -2.59
N LYS A 119 21.06 2.36 -2.93
CA LYS A 119 21.51 2.67 -4.29
C LYS A 119 21.01 1.64 -5.29
N GLU A 120 21.14 0.35 -4.98
CA GLU A 120 20.67 -0.73 -5.84
C GLU A 120 19.15 -0.70 -6.02
N CYS A 121 18.41 -0.41 -4.94
CA CYS A 121 16.96 -0.22 -4.99
C CYS A 121 16.57 0.97 -5.87
N LEU A 122 17.24 2.11 -5.70
CA LEU A 122 17.01 3.30 -6.54
C LEU A 122 17.25 2.99 -8.02
N LEU A 123 18.39 2.37 -8.37
CA LEU A 123 18.73 1.99 -9.74
C LEU A 123 17.76 0.96 -10.35
N SER A 124 17.17 0.12 -9.51
CA SER A 124 16.16 -0.86 -9.93
C SER A 124 14.79 -0.22 -10.12
N ALA A 125 14.42 0.71 -9.23
CA ALA A 125 13.14 1.39 -9.23
C ALA A 125 12.97 2.33 -10.43
N ILE A 126 14.00 3.10 -10.80
CA ILE A 126 13.92 4.05 -11.92
C ILE A 126 14.16 3.39 -13.29
N GLY A 127 14.68 2.17 -13.33
CA GLY A 127 15.02 1.48 -14.57
C GLY A 127 16.03 2.25 -15.43
N ARG A 128 15.82 2.27 -16.75
CA ARG A 128 16.67 2.96 -17.74
C ARG A 128 15.97 4.15 -18.40
N THR A 129 14.89 4.65 -17.81
CA THR A 129 14.13 5.78 -18.34
C THR A 129 14.60 7.08 -17.71
N TRP A 130 14.53 8.18 -18.46
CA TRP A 130 14.69 9.52 -17.90
C TRP A 130 13.60 9.75 -16.85
N THR A 131 14.02 10.08 -15.64
CA THR A 131 13.16 10.19 -14.47
C THR A 131 13.52 11.46 -13.73
N GLU A 132 12.53 12.23 -13.30
CA GLU A 132 12.76 13.38 -12.44
C GLU A 132 13.29 12.94 -11.07
N ARG A 133 14.20 13.72 -10.47
CA ARG A 133 14.77 13.42 -9.15
C ARG A 133 13.71 13.20 -8.08
N GLU A 134 12.65 13.99 -8.06
CA GLU A 134 11.54 13.83 -7.12
C GLU A 134 10.74 12.54 -7.37
N GLU A 135 10.50 12.22 -8.65
CA GLU A 135 9.82 10.98 -9.02
C GLU A 135 10.66 9.75 -8.65
N ALA A 136 11.98 9.82 -8.81
CA ALA A 136 12.89 8.76 -8.38
C ALA A 136 12.77 8.46 -6.88
N ALA A 137 12.55 9.48 -6.04
CA ALA A 137 12.29 9.29 -4.62
C ALA A 137 10.95 8.57 -4.36
N ARG A 138 9.89 8.96 -5.07
CA ARG A 138 8.58 8.30 -4.99
C ARG A 138 8.65 6.83 -5.44
N LEU A 139 9.29 6.58 -6.57
CA LEU A 139 9.49 5.22 -7.12
C LEU A 139 10.32 4.36 -6.17
N THR A 140 11.40 4.89 -5.58
CA THR A 140 12.23 4.14 -4.63
C THR A 140 11.49 3.81 -3.35
N ALA A 141 10.71 4.76 -2.82
CA ALA A 141 9.85 4.51 -1.65
C ALA A 141 8.82 3.42 -1.93
N ARG A 142 8.12 3.49 -3.08
CA ARG A 142 7.16 2.47 -3.51
C ARG A 142 7.80 1.11 -3.76
N TRP A 143 9.00 1.09 -4.35
CA TRP A 143 9.79 -0.12 -4.58
C TRP A 143 10.04 -0.89 -3.28
N LEU A 144 10.30 -0.17 -2.19
CA LEU A 144 10.53 -0.69 -0.84
C LEU A 144 9.23 -0.85 0.00
N GLY A 145 8.05 -0.70 -0.63
CA GLY A 145 6.75 -0.89 0.04
C GLY A 145 6.34 0.24 0.98
N PHE A 146 6.96 1.42 0.90
CA PHE A 146 6.47 2.59 1.64
C PHE A 146 5.27 3.19 0.90
N ALA A 147 4.15 3.34 1.61
CA ALA A 147 2.94 3.94 1.05
C ALA A 147 3.07 5.46 0.81
N ARG A 148 3.95 6.13 1.57
CA ARG A 148 4.18 7.57 1.52
C ARG A 148 5.67 7.86 1.46
N THR A 149 6.04 8.93 0.77
CA THR A 149 7.41 9.44 0.71
C THR A 149 7.53 10.64 1.64
N SER A 150 8.35 10.53 2.69
CA SER A 150 8.61 11.64 3.62
C SER A 150 9.70 12.57 3.09
N GLN A 151 9.83 13.77 3.69
CA GLN A 151 10.93 14.68 3.35
C GLN A 151 12.30 14.06 3.61
N ALA A 152 12.45 13.33 4.72
CA ALA A 152 13.69 12.61 5.04
C ALA A 152 14.06 11.58 3.96
N MET A 153 13.08 10.83 3.43
CA MET A 153 13.31 9.92 2.30
C MET A 153 13.73 10.66 1.04
N GLN A 154 13.08 11.80 0.73
CA GLN A 154 13.46 12.60 -0.44
C GLN A 154 14.89 13.12 -0.34
N ASP A 155 15.29 13.61 0.84
CA ASP A 155 16.63 14.14 1.06
C ASP A 155 17.68 13.02 0.99
N GLU A 156 17.39 11.84 1.56
CA GLU A 156 18.26 10.67 1.47
C GLU A 156 18.40 10.22 0.01
N VAL A 157 17.30 10.08 -0.73
CA VAL A 157 17.35 9.72 -2.16
C VAL A 157 18.11 10.77 -2.97
N ARG A 158 17.93 12.07 -2.71
CA ARG A 158 18.71 13.14 -3.36
C ARG A 158 20.21 12.95 -3.12
N SER A 159 20.59 12.59 -1.90
CA SER A 159 21.96 12.28 -1.52
C SER A 159 22.51 11.04 -2.25
N LEU A 160 21.70 10.00 -2.43
CA LEU A 160 22.05 8.80 -3.21
C LEU A 160 22.27 9.13 -4.69
N ILE A 161 21.36 9.90 -5.29
CA ILE A 161 21.45 10.35 -6.69
C ILE A 161 22.77 11.07 -6.93
N ASN A 162 23.12 12.04 -6.09
CA ASN A 162 24.38 12.78 -6.22
C ASN A 162 25.61 11.87 -6.05
N GLY A 163 25.52 10.85 -5.20
CA GLY A 163 26.56 9.83 -5.09
C GLY A 163 26.72 9.02 -6.37
N LEU A 164 25.60 8.55 -6.95
CA LEU A 164 25.58 7.70 -8.13
C LEU A 164 25.99 8.44 -9.41
N ILE A 165 25.72 9.75 -9.51
CA ILE A 165 26.23 10.59 -10.59
C ILE A 165 27.76 10.68 -10.52
N ARG A 166 28.31 10.92 -9.31
CA ARG A 166 29.77 11.02 -9.12
C ARG A 166 30.51 9.72 -9.46
N THR A 167 29.86 8.57 -9.26
CA THR A 167 30.43 7.26 -9.58
C THR A 167 30.05 6.74 -10.97
N GLY A 168 29.34 7.53 -11.78
CA GLY A 168 29.00 7.16 -13.17
C GLY A 168 27.92 6.10 -13.33
N HIS A 169 27.10 5.84 -12.30
CA HIS A 169 25.95 4.92 -12.39
C HIS A 169 24.66 5.61 -12.84
N LEU A 170 24.60 6.93 -12.66
CA LEU A 170 23.56 7.78 -13.20
C LEU A 170 24.18 8.85 -14.09
N GLU A 171 23.46 9.21 -15.13
CA GLU A 171 23.70 10.41 -15.93
C GLU A 171 22.56 11.41 -15.75
N THR A 172 22.81 12.66 -16.12
CA THR A 172 21.88 13.78 -15.93
C THR A 172 21.58 14.48 -17.24
N GLU A 173 20.32 14.87 -17.44
CA GLU A 173 19.91 15.81 -18.49
C GLU A 173 19.33 17.06 -17.83
N GLY A 174 19.99 18.20 -18.04
CA GLY A 174 19.67 19.42 -17.31
C GLY A 174 19.87 19.26 -15.80
N ARG A 175 18.98 19.89 -15.01
CA ARG A 175 19.06 19.89 -13.54
C ARG A 175 18.29 18.74 -12.89
N GLU A 176 17.14 18.39 -13.48
CA GLU A 176 16.13 17.55 -12.80
C GLU A 176 16.04 16.12 -13.32
N LEU A 177 16.46 15.84 -14.56
CA LEU A 177 16.32 14.50 -15.13
C LEU A 177 17.58 13.66 -14.88
N ILE A 178 17.34 12.43 -14.45
CA ILE A 178 18.36 11.41 -14.25
C ILE A 178 17.99 10.13 -14.99
N ARG A 179 19.00 9.37 -15.41
CA ARG A 179 18.82 8.05 -16.02
C ARG A 179 19.95 7.13 -15.58
N ARG A 180 19.63 5.85 -15.41
CA ARG A 180 20.63 4.80 -15.20
C ARG A 180 21.44 4.55 -16.47
N VAL A 181 22.75 4.47 -16.29
CA VAL A 181 23.72 4.07 -17.32
C VAL A 181 23.65 2.56 -17.56
#